data_AF-A0A963ELP2-F1
#
_entry.id   AF-A0A963ELP2-F1
#
_cell.length_a   1.000
_cell.length_b   1.000
_cell.length_c   1.000
_cell.angle_alpha   90.00
_cell.angle_beta   90.00
_cell.angle_gamma   90.00
#
_symmetry.space_group_name_H-M   'P 1'
#
loop_
_entity.id
_entity.type
_entity.pdbx_description
1 polymer ?
#
loop_
_entity_poly.entity_id
_entity_poly.type
_entity_poly.pdbx_seq_one_letter_code
_entity_poly.pdbx_strand_id
1 'polypeptide(L)' 'MLNTAFSPWPAFTQEEADAVSRVLLSNKVNYWTGNECRQFEQEFAAFAGTGYAIALGNGTLALDLALKALG' A
#
# COMPACT_ATOMS: atom_id res chain seq x y z
N MET A 1 -6.50 -15.30 -22.74
CA MET A 1 -5.29 -14.79 -22.06
C MET A 1 -4.39 -14.15 -23.11
N LEU A 2 -3.77 -13.02 -22.81
CA LEU A 2 -2.82 -12.38 -23.73
C LEU A 2 -1.54 -13.23 -23.73
N ASN A 3 -1.17 -13.82 -24.88
CA ASN A 3 0.08 -14.58 -25.04
C ASN A 3 1.27 -13.62 -25.04
N THR A 4 1.65 -13.13 -23.87
CA THR A 4 2.81 -12.25 -23.67
C THR A 4 3.77 -12.83 -22.66
N ALA A 5 5.05 -12.41 -22.69
CA ALA A 5 6.05 -12.80 -21.70
C ALA A 5 5.83 -12.18 -20.31
N PHE A 6 4.84 -11.29 -20.17
CA PHE A 6 4.50 -10.62 -18.94
C PHE A 6 3.26 -11.25 -18.30
N SER A 7 3.21 -11.17 -16.97
CA SER A 7 2.00 -11.47 -16.21
C SER A 7 0.85 -10.56 -16.68
N PRO A 8 -0.40 -11.07 -16.69
CA PRO A 8 -1.56 -10.24 -16.96
C PRO A 8 -1.64 -9.10 -15.94
N TRP A 9 -2.19 -7.95 -16.35
CA TRP A 9 -2.29 -6.77 -15.49
C TRP A 9 -3.69 -6.15 -15.51
N PRO A 10 -4.28 -5.83 -14.35
CA PRO A 10 -3.84 -6.22 -13.01
C PRO A 10 -4.02 -7.73 -12.79
N ALA A 11 -3.15 -8.33 -11.97
CA ALA A 11 -3.29 -9.71 -11.51
C ALA A 11 -3.53 -9.71 -10.00
N PHE A 12 -4.66 -10.26 -9.60
CA PHE A 12 -5.01 -10.49 -8.21
C PHE A 12 -5.22 -11.99 -7.99
N THR A 13 -4.90 -12.45 -6.79
CA THR A 13 -5.14 -13.81 -6.32
C THR A 13 -6.21 -13.79 -5.21
N GLN A 14 -6.49 -14.97 -4.63
CA GLN A 14 -7.36 -15.05 -3.47
C GLN A 14 -6.78 -14.31 -2.25
N GLU A 15 -5.45 -14.19 -2.17
CA GLU A 15 -4.77 -13.52 -1.05
C GLU A 15 -5.18 -12.04 -0.95
N GLU A 16 -5.12 -11.30 -2.05
CA GLU A 16 -5.52 -9.89 -2.08
C GLU A 16 -7.03 -9.72 -1.80
N ALA A 17 -7.86 -10.62 -2.33
CA ALA A 17 -9.30 -10.60 -2.10
C ALA A 17 -9.64 -10.82 -0.60
N ASP A 18 -8.97 -11.76 0.04
CA ASP A 18 -9.17 -12.05 1.46
C ASP A 18 -8.67 -10.89 2.33
N ALA A 19 -7.55 -10.26 1.97
CA ALA A 19 -7.04 -9.08 2.67
C ALA A 19 -8.04 -7.92 2.64
N VAL A 20 -8.58 -7.59 1.47
CA VAL A 20 -9.60 -6.55 1.32
C VAL A 20 -10.88 -6.91 2.08
N SER A 21 -11.31 -8.17 2.00
CA SER A 21 -12.50 -8.66 2.70
C SER A 21 -12.38 -8.50 4.22
N ARG A 22 -11.23 -8.85 4.82
CA ARG A 22 -10.98 -8.67 6.26
C ARG A 22 -11.11 -7.20 6.68
N VAL A 23 -10.52 -6.28 5.93
CA VAL A 23 -10.60 -4.84 6.21
C VAL A 23 -12.04 -4.35 6.13
N LEU A 24 -12.74 -4.69 5.05
CA LEU A 24 -14.11 -4.27 4.82
C LEU A 24 -15.05 -4.77 5.94
N LEU A 25 -14.99 -6.06 6.25
CA LEU A 25 -15.85 -6.67 7.28
C LEU A 25 -15.52 -6.20 8.70
N SER A 26 -14.30 -5.71 8.95
CA SER A 26 -13.92 -5.15 10.25
C SER A 26 -14.51 -3.76 10.52
N ASN A 27 -15.02 -3.07 9.50
CA ASN A 27 -15.39 -1.64 9.53
C ASN A 27 -14.24 -0.66 9.90
N LYS A 28 -13.00 -1.13 10.01
CA LYS A 28 -11.82 -0.33 10.36
C LYS A 28 -11.09 0.15 9.11
N VAL A 29 -11.78 0.96 8.32
CA VAL A 29 -11.42 1.27 6.92
C VAL A 29 -10.52 2.50 6.73
N ASN A 30 -9.98 3.08 7.81
CA ASN A 30 -9.14 4.28 7.72
C ASN A 30 -8.04 4.29 8.80
N TYR A 31 -7.11 5.24 8.72
CA TYR A 31 -5.97 5.37 9.64
C TYR A 31 -6.32 5.67 11.11
N TRP A 32 -7.56 6.10 11.40
CA TRP A 32 -8.01 6.32 12.77
C TRP A 32 -8.51 5.05 13.44
N THR A 33 -9.11 4.13 12.67
CA THR A 33 -9.75 2.93 13.21
C THR A 33 -9.01 1.63 12.86
N GLY A 34 -8.26 1.62 11.78
CA GLY A 34 -7.52 0.47 11.24
C GLY A 34 -6.01 0.67 11.23
N ASN A 35 -5.30 -0.46 11.15
CA ASN A 35 -3.85 -0.51 11.33
C ASN A 35 -3.09 -1.01 10.10
N GLU A 36 -3.79 -1.51 9.07
CA GLU A 36 -3.18 -2.14 7.88
C GLU A 36 -2.15 -1.24 7.22
N CYS A 37 -2.45 0.05 7.02
CA CYS A 37 -1.50 0.96 6.41
C CYS A 37 -0.25 1.18 7.29
N ARG A 38 -0.38 1.17 8.62
CA ARG A 38 0.78 1.29 9.53
C ARG A 38 1.66 0.05 9.50
N GLN A 39 1.03 -1.13 9.37
CA GLN A 39 1.76 -2.39 9.21
C GLN A 39 2.48 -2.41 7.86
N PHE A 40 1.80 -2.02 6.79
CA PHE A 40 2.39 -1.85 5.47
C PHE A 40 3.57 -0.88 5.48
N GLU A 41 3.49 0.26 6.18
CA GLU A 41 4.61 1.20 6.32
C GLU A 41 5.84 0.54 6.98
N GLN A 42 5.64 -0.29 8.01
CA GLN A 42 6.73 -1.01 8.67
C GLN A 42 7.36 -2.06 7.74
N GLU A 43 6.53 -2.85 7.06
CA GLU A 43 6.96 -3.86 6.09
C GLU A 43 7.69 -3.22 4.90
N PHE A 44 7.17 -2.09 4.40
CA PHE A 44 7.76 -1.38 3.27
C PHE A 44 9.08 -0.70 3.64
N ALA A 45 9.19 -0.13 4.84
CA ALA A 45 10.46 0.41 5.34
C ALA A 45 11.53 -0.69 5.44
N ALA A 46 11.16 -1.87 5.97
CA ALA A 46 12.05 -3.02 6.03
C ALA A 46 12.46 -3.52 4.63
N PHE A 47 11.50 -3.63 3.71
CA PHE A 47 11.75 -4.00 2.31
C PHE A 47 12.69 -3.02 1.60
N ALA A 48 12.47 -1.72 1.77
CA ALA A 48 13.24 -0.66 1.13
C ALA A 48 14.60 -0.37 1.83
N GLY A 49 14.87 -1.00 2.97
CA GLY A 49 16.10 -0.77 3.74
C GLY A 49 16.16 0.62 4.37
N THR A 50 15.02 1.20 4.75
CA THR A 50 14.91 2.52 5.38
C THR A 50 14.45 2.40 6.84
N GLY A 51 14.67 3.43 7.65
CA GLY A 51 14.14 3.48 9.01
C GLY A 51 12.64 3.80 9.09
N TYR A 52 12.08 4.44 8.05
CA TYR A 52 10.71 4.94 8.04
C TYR A 52 10.12 4.92 6.62
N ALA A 53 8.81 4.68 6.52
CA ALA A 53 8.02 4.86 5.31
C ALA A 53 6.67 5.48 5.67
N ILE A 54 6.04 6.17 4.69
CA ILE A 54 4.73 6.79 4.85
C ILE A 54 3.88 6.43 3.62
N ALA A 55 2.72 5.80 3.83
CA ALA A 55 1.83 5.42 2.76
C ALA A 55 0.82 6.55 2.42
N LEU A 56 0.75 6.90 1.15
CA LEU A 56 -0.06 8.01 0.63
C LEU A 56 -0.95 7.55 -0.53
N GLY A 57 -1.93 8.38 -0.89
CA GLY A 57 -2.93 8.03 -1.90
C GLY A 57 -2.39 7.81 -3.32
N ASN A 58 -1.21 8.36 -3.65
CA ASN A 58 -0.51 8.13 -4.91
C ASN A 58 0.93 8.66 -4.87
N GLY A 59 1.71 8.37 -5.93
CA GLY A 59 3.09 8.82 -6.06
C GLY A 59 3.28 10.34 -6.19
N THR A 60 2.33 11.06 -6.79
CA THR A 60 2.41 12.52 -6.89
C THR A 60 2.32 13.17 -5.51
N LEU A 61 1.41 12.72 -4.65
CA LEU A 61 1.31 13.19 -3.26
C LEU A 61 2.57 12.85 -2.45
N ALA A 62 3.23 11.72 -2.74
CA ALA A 62 4.49 11.37 -2.10
C ALA A 62 5.61 12.35 -2.43
N LEU A 63 5.73 12.74 -3.70
CA LEU A 63 6.72 13.74 -4.12
C LEU A 63 6.40 15.13 -3.57
N ASP A 64 5.13 15.54 -3.62
CA ASP A 64 4.69 16.83 -3.06
C ASP A 64 4.96 16.93 -1.55
N LEU A 65 4.63 15.89 -0.78
CA LEU A 65 4.93 15.83 0.65
C LEU A 65 6.44 15.86 0.91
N ALA A 66 7.23 15.08 0.15
CA ALA A 66 8.67 15.05 0.30
C ALA A 66 9.32 16.42 0.02
N LEU A 67 8.87 17.12 -1.01
CA LEU A 67 9.35 18.47 -1.33
C LEU A 67 8.99 19.47 -0.21
N LYS A 68 7.75 19.45 0.27
CA LYS A 68 7.32 20.30 1.40
C LYS A 68 8.11 20.05 2.68
N ALA A 69 8.56 18.81 2.91
CA ALA A 69 9.35 18.45 4.08
C ALA A 69 10.80 18.99 4.02
N LEU A 70 11.31 19.34 2.83
CA LEU A 70 12.67 19.85 2.66
C LEU A 70 12.81 21.37 2.87
N GLY A 71 11.71 22.12 2.88
CA GLY A 71 11.68 23.59 3.04
C GLY A 71 11.51 24.33 1.72
#